data_AF-A0A7C3V7W3-F1
#
_entry.id   AF-A0A7C3V7W3-F1
#
_cell.length_a   1.000
_cell.length_b   1.000
_cell.length_c   1.000
_cell.angle_alpha   90.00
_cell.angle_beta   90.00
_cell.angle_gamma   90.00
#
_symmetry.space_group_name_H-M   'P 1'
#
loop_
_entity.id
_entity.type
_entity.pdbx_description
1 polymer ?
#
loop_
_entity_poly.entity_id
_entity_poly.type
_entity_poly.pdbx_seq_one_letter_code
_entity_poly.pdbx_strand_id
1 'polypeptide(L)'
;MTETPLIHKVAKYVISSGGKRIRPILLIVSAKICGYKGENHIPLAAVIEFIHTATLLHDDVVDNAPLRRGKSSANIVFGNEASVLVGDYLFAKSFKILSALDNSEITKAYSDATTLMAEGEVKELVKTADVKTTEEEYLDIIIKKTAVLFA
;
A
#
# COMPACT_ATOMS: atom_id res chain seq x y z
N MET A 1 -11.98 -18.23 -0.58
CA MET A 1 -11.30 -17.81 0.67
C MET A 1 -9.94 -18.48 0.67
N THR A 2 -8.87 -17.79 1.03
CA THR A 2 -7.53 -18.41 1.09
C THR A 2 -7.51 -19.49 2.18
N GLU A 3 -6.97 -20.66 1.85
CA GLU A 3 -6.87 -21.81 2.75
C GLU A 3 -5.81 -21.64 3.86
N THR A 4 -5.11 -20.50 3.90
CA THR A 4 -4.06 -20.20 4.87
C THR A 4 -4.59 -19.28 5.98
N PRO A 5 -4.85 -19.79 7.21
CA PRO A 5 -5.43 -18.99 8.30
C PRO A 5 -4.58 -17.78 8.71
N LEU A 6 -3.26 -17.87 8.53
CA LEU A 6 -2.32 -16.79 8.87
C LEU A 6 -2.58 -15.51 8.07
N ILE A 7 -2.79 -15.64 6.75
CA ILE A 7 -3.09 -14.50 5.87
C ILE A 7 -4.32 -13.74 6.38
N HIS A 8 -5.39 -14.49 6.72
CA HIS A 8 -6.61 -13.89 7.22
C HIS A 8 -6.41 -13.19 8.57
N LYS A 9 -5.64 -13.81 9.49
CA LYS A 9 -5.36 -13.22 10.81
C LYS A 9 -4.58 -11.91 10.68
N VAL A 10 -3.49 -11.88 9.91
CA VAL A 10 -2.65 -10.69 9.75
C VAL A 10 -3.42 -9.58 9.02
N ALA A 11 -4.08 -9.89 7.90
CA ALA A 11 -4.88 -8.89 7.16
C ALA A 11 -6.01 -8.31 8.03
N LYS A 12 -6.74 -9.17 8.77
CA LYS A 12 -7.79 -8.73 9.70
C LYS A 12 -7.21 -7.87 10.82
N TYR A 13 -6.04 -8.23 11.35
CA TYR A 13 -5.35 -7.43 12.38
C TYR A 13 -5.08 -6.02 11.87
N VAL A 14 -4.40 -5.86 10.73
CA VAL A 14 -4.06 -4.53 10.18
C VAL A 14 -5.30 -3.71 9.85
N ILE A 15 -6.34 -4.33 9.28
CA ILE A 15 -7.61 -3.65 9.00
C ILE A 15 -8.30 -3.21 10.29
N SER A 16 -8.30 -4.06 11.33
CA SER A 16 -8.90 -3.78 12.64
C SER A 16 -8.09 -2.82 13.52
N SER A 17 -6.83 -2.58 13.17
CA SER A 17 -5.99 -1.51 13.72
C SER A 17 -6.40 -0.12 13.19
N GLY A 18 -7.49 -0.06 12.43
CA GLY A 18 -8.14 1.15 11.94
C GLY A 18 -7.62 1.56 10.57
N GLY A 19 -7.88 2.82 10.23
CA GLY A 19 -7.44 3.44 8.98
C GLY A 19 -8.47 4.42 8.49
N LYS A 20 -8.01 5.60 8.09
CA LYS A 20 -8.90 6.66 7.60
C LYS A 20 -9.53 6.30 6.24
N ARG A 21 -8.98 5.30 5.53
CA ARG A 21 -9.41 4.85 4.20
C ARG A 21 -9.52 6.00 3.19
N ILE A 22 -8.63 7.00 3.30
CA ILE A 22 -8.70 8.21 2.47
C ILE A 22 -8.49 7.88 0.99
N ARG A 23 -7.53 7.01 0.67
CA ARG A 23 -7.22 6.64 -0.73
C ARG A 23 -8.39 5.93 -1.45
N PRO A 24 -9.01 4.87 -0.89
CA PRO A 24 -10.19 4.27 -1.54
C PRO A 24 -11.38 5.22 -1.59
N ILE A 25 -11.60 6.06 -0.55
CA ILE A 25 -12.67 7.08 -0.59
C ILE A 25 -12.42 8.06 -1.74
N LEU A 26 -11.18 8.54 -1.90
CA LEU A 26 -10.82 9.45 -2.97
C LEU A 26 -11.11 8.85 -4.34
N LEU A 27 -10.69 7.60 -4.61
CA LEU A 27 -10.96 6.93 -5.88
C LEU A 27 -12.46 6.83 -6.17
N ILE A 28 -13.25 6.40 -5.19
CA ILE A 28 -14.70 6.25 -5.34
C ILE A 28 -15.36 7.60 -5.62
N VAL A 29 -14.97 8.65 -4.90
CA VAL A 29 -15.51 9.99 -5.10
C VAL A 29 -15.10 10.56 -6.46
N SER A 30 -13.84 10.40 -6.87
CA SER A 30 -13.36 10.81 -8.19
C SER A 30 -14.13 10.12 -9.32
N ALA A 31 -14.35 8.81 -9.22
CA ALA A 31 -15.15 8.07 -10.20
C ALA A 31 -16.59 8.63 -10.31
N LYS A 32 -17.22 8.93 -9.16
CA LYS A 32 -18.58 9.50 -9.10
C LYS A 32 -18.64 10.91 -9.68
N ILE A 33 -17.70 11.79 -9.34
CA ILE A 33 -17.63 13.17 -9.84
C ILE A 33 -17.38 13.19 -11.35
N CYS A 34 -16.56 12.27 -11.87
CA CYS A 34 -16.33 12.09 -13.30
C CYS A 34 -17.49 11.39 -14.04
N GLY A 35 -18.59 11.07 -13.36
CA GLY A 35 -19.79 10.50 -13.97
C GLY A 35 -19.69 9.01 -14.34
N TYR A 36 -18.70 8.28 -13.81
CA TYR A 36 -18.56 6.85 -14.07
C TYR A 36 -19.80 6.06 -13.62
N LYS A 37 -20.30 5.17 -14.49
CA LYS A 37 -21.52 4.37 -14.26
C LYS A 37 -21.27 2.88 -14.10
N GLY A 38 -20.02 2.44 -14.23
CA GLY A 38 -19.66 1.04 -14.02
C GLY A 38 -19.34 0.72 -12.56
N GLU A 39 -19.04 -0.54 -12.29
CA GLU A 39 -18.79 -1.06 -10.94
C GLU A 39 -17.30 -1.21 -10.61
N ASN A 40 -16.39 -1.03 -11.58
CA ASN A 40 -14.96 -1.29 -11.40
C ASN A 40 -14.27 -0.38 -10.38
N HIS A 41 -14.88 0.77 -10.06
CA HIS A 41 -14.36 1.69 -9.05
C HIS A 41 -14.30 1.06 -7.64
N ILE A 42 -15.16 0.08 -7.33
CA ILE A 42 -15.16 -0.64 -6.05
C ILE A 42 -13.96 -1.60 -5.92
N PRO A 43 -13.74 -2.57 -6.84
CA PRO A 43 -12.56 -3.43 -6.77
C PRO A 43 -11.25 -2.63 -6.90
N LEU A 44 -11.22 -1.55 -7.67
CA LEU A 44 -10.04 -0.67 -7.76
C LEU A 44 -9.74 0.05 -6.43
N ALA A 45 -10.77 0.54 -5.74
CA ALA A 45 -10.59 1.09 -4.39
C ALA A 45 -10.01 0.03 -3.42
N ALA A 46 -10.46 -1.23 -3.53
CA ALA A 46 -9.91 -2.31 -2.73
C ALA A 46 -8.43 -2.61 -3.08
N VAL A 47 -8.07 -2.58 -4.37
CA VAL A 47 -6.68 -2.73 -4.84
C VAL A 47 -5.78 -1.66 -4.25
N ILE A 48 -6.18 -0.38 -4.29
CA ILE A 48 -5.43 0.71 -3.65
C ILE A 48 -5.19 0.44 -2.16
N GLU A 49 -6.23 0.02 -1.44
CA GLU A 49 -6.10 -0.23 0.00
C GLU A 49 -5.26 -1.48 0.30
N PHE A 50 -5.28 -2.50 -0.57
CA PHE A 50 -4.38 -3.66 -0.46
C PHE A 50 -2.92 -3.28 -0.67
N ILE A 51 -2.61 -2.50 -1.71
CA ILE A 51 -1.26 -1.98 -1.94
C ILE A 51 -0.82 -1.15 -0.73
N HIS A 52 -1.64 -0.21 -0.28
CA HIS A 52 -1.32 0.59 0.90
C HIS A 52 -1.07 -0.27 2.13
N THR A 53 -1.91 -1.27 2.38
CA THR A 53 -1.78 -2.18 3.53
C THR A 53 -0.51 -3.02 3.43
N ALA A 54 -0.15 -3.48 2.23
CA ALA A 54 1.08 -4.22 1.99
C ALA A 54 2.31 -3.37 2.32
N THR A 55 2.36 -2.12 1.86
CA THR A 55 3.48 -1.24 2.21
C THR A 55 3.56 -0.99 3.71
N LEU A 56 2.43 -0.82 4.42
CA LEU A 56 2.50 -0.68 5.90
C LEU A 56 3.10 -1.90 6.60
N LEU A 57 2.81 -3.11 6.10
CA LEU A 57 3.40 -4.34 6.65
C LEU A 57 4.91 -4.41 6.41
N HIS A 58 5.36 -3.97 5.24
CA HIS A 58 6.78 -3.92 4.89
C HIS A 58 7.50 -2.81 5.66
N ASP A 59 6.95 -1.60 5.73
CA ASP A 59 7.47 -0.46 6.49
C ASP A 59 7.66 -0.82 7.98
N ASP A 60 6.65 -1.46 8.60
CA ASP A 60 6.73 -1.86 10.02
C ASP A 60 7.94 -2.78 10.30
N VAL A 61 8.35 -3.59 9.30
CA VAL A 61 9.56 -4.43 9.36
C VAL A 61 10.83 -3.63 9.10
N VAL A 62 10.86 -2.80 8.06
CA VAL A 62 12.02 -1.97 7.69
C VAL A 62 12.38 -0.99 8.82
N ASP A 63 11.38 -0.33 9.40
CA ASP A 63 11.55 0.72 10.41
C ASP A 63 11.77 0.15 11.83
N ASN A 64 11.64 -1.16 12.03
CA ASN A 64 11.59 -1.80 13.35
C ASN A 64 10.57 -1.12 14.29
N ALA A 65 9.44 -0.65 13.76
CA ALA A 65 8.48 0.13 14.50
C ALA A 65 7.79 -0.74 15.57
N PRO A 66 7.84 -0.40 16.88
CA PRO A 66 7.20 -1.22 17.92
C PRO A 66 5.67 -1.01 17.99
N LEU A 67 5.17 0.12 17.50
CA LEU A 67 3.77 0.52 17.58
C LEU A 67 3.26 1.11 16.27
N ARG A 68 2.00 0.79 15.94
CA ARG A 68 1.22 1.39 14.86
C ARG A 68 -0.14 1.84 15.39
N ARG A 69 -0.42 3.15 15.33
CA ARG A 69 -1.69 3.75 15.81
C ARG A 69 -2.06 3.35 17.26
N GLY A 70 -1.05 3.29 18.14
CA GLY A 70 -1.23 2.93 19.54
C GLY A 70 -1.44 1.43 19.82
N LYS A 71 -1.36 0.55 18.81
CA LYS A 71 -1.32 -0.90 18.96
C LYS A 71 0.06 -1.43 18.58
N SER A 72 0.42 -2.64 19.01
CA SER A 72 1.62 -3.33 18.51
C SER A 72 1.57 -3.44 16.98
N SER A 73 2.67 -3.15 16.31
CA SER A 73 2.84 -3.35 14.87
C SER A 73 2.67 -4.83 14.50
N ALA A 74 2.37 -5.11 13.23
CA ALA A 74 2.08 -6.47 12.80
C ALA A 74 3.29 -7.40 12.96
N ASN A 75 4.50 -6.89 12.72
CA ASN A 75 5.73 -7.65 12.85
C ASN A 75 6.06 -8.03 14.30
N ILE A 76 5.70 -7.19 15.27
CA ILE A 76 5.83 -7.53 16.69
C ILE A 76 4.85 -8.65 17.09
N VAL A 77 3.65 -8.66 16.54
CA VAL A 77 2.62 -9.65 16.90
C VAL A 77 2.81 -10.99 16.17
N PHE A 78 3.21 -10.97 14.91
CA PHE A 78 3.24 -12.15 14.03
C PHE A 78 4.63 -12.53 13.51
N GLY A 79 5.66 -11.72 13.77
CA GLY A 79 7.00 -11.89 13.22
C GLY A 79 7.21 -11.11 11.92
N ASN A 80 8.47 -10.88 11.59
CA ASN A 80 8.89 -10.19 10.37
C ASN A 80 8.50 -11.03 9.14
N GLU A 81 8.72 -12.35 9.17
CA GLU A 81 8.46 -13.25 8.05
C GLU A 81 6.97 -13.26 7.68
N ALA A 82 6.09 -13.33 8.68
CA ALA A 82 4.65 -13.30 8.44
C ALA A 82 4.20 -11.95 7.86
N SER A 83 4.80 -10.85 8.31
CA SER A 83 4.45 -9.50 7.83
C SER A 83 4.87 -9.31 6.37
N VAL A 84 6.08 -9.72 6.02
CA VAL A 84 6.59 -9.68 4.63
C VAL A 84 5.73 -10.55 3.71
N LEU A 85 5.54 -11.83 4.05
CA LEU A 85 4.80 -12.77 3.20
C LEU A 85 3.32 -12.40 3.02
N VAL A 86 2.68 -11.81 4.03
CA VAL A 86 1.31 -11.32 3.90
C VAL A 86 1.26 -10.03 3.07
N GLY A 87 2.26 -9.15 3.19
CA GLY A 87 2.43 -8.01 2.27
C GLY A 87 2.53 -8.46 0.82
N ASP A 88 3.38 -9.44 0.53
CA ASP A 88 3.57 -10.02 -0.81
C ASP A 88 2.26 -10.61 -1.35
N TYR A 89 1.53 -11.33 -0.48
CA TYR A 89 0.22 -11.86 -0.83
C TYR A 89 -0.77 -10.76 -1.21
N LEU A 90 -0.82 -9.64 -0.48
CA LEU A 90 -1.71 -8.52 -0.78
C LEU A 90 -1.33 -7.85 -2.11
N PHE A 91 -0.04 -7.70 -2.40
CA PHE A 91 0.44 -7.25 -3.72
C PHE A 91 -0.01 -8.21 -4.83
N ALA A 92 0.25 -9.51 -4.69
CA ALA A 92 -0.17 -10.51 -5.68
C ALA A 92 -1.69 -10.55 -5.89
N LYS A 93 -2.46 -10.38 -4.81
CA LYS A 93 -3.93 -10.29 -4.87
C LYS A 93 -4.40 -9.05 -5.61
N SER A 94 -3.70 -7.93 -5.44
CA SER A 94 -3.95 -6.67 -6.14
C SER A 94 -3.77 -6.84 -7.65
N PHE A 95 -2.63 -7.41 -8.08
CA PHE A 95 -2.38 -7.70 -9.50
C PHE A 95 -3.36 -8.72 -10.09
N LYS A 96 -3.80 -9.72 -9.31
CA LYS A 96 -4.86 -10.64 -9.76
C LYS A 96 -6.18 -9.92 -10.06
N ILE A 97 -6.55 -8.92 -9.26
CA ILE A 97 -7.76 -8.12 -9.50
C ILE A 97 -7.57 -7.23 -10.73
N LEU A 98 -6.43 -6.53 -10.83
CA LEU A 98 -6.10 -5.69 -11.99
C LEU A 98 -6.13 -6.46 -13.31
N SER A 99 -5.50 -7.63 -13.34
CA SER A 99 -5.48 -8.51 -14.52
C SER A 99 -6.88 -8.99 -14.93
N ALA A 100 -7.78 -9.22 -13.97
CA ALA A 100 -9.15 -9.64 -14.26
C ALA A 100 -10.04 -8.51 -14.82
N LEU A 101 -9.65 -7.25 -14.66
CA LEU A 101 -10.35 -6.11 -15.25
C LEU A 101 -10.06 -5.94 -16.74
N ASP A 102 -9.03 -6.63 -17.25
CA ASP A 102 -8.60 -6.61 -18.65
C ASP A 102 -8.48 -5.19 -19.25
N ASN A 103 -7.92 -4.29 -18.45
CA ASN A 103 -7.68 -2.90 -18.84
C ASN A 103 -6.21 -2.55 -18.65
N SER A 104 -5.50 -2.42 -19.77
CA SER A 104 -4.05 -2.20 -19.80
C SER A 104 -3.67 -0.81 -19.29
N GLU A 105 -4.47 0.22 -19.53
CA GLU A 105 -4.22 1.58 -19.04
C GLU A 105 -4.29 1.64 -17.52
N ILE A 106 -5.32 1.04 -16.93
CA ILE A 106 -5.46 0.93 -15.48
C ILE A 106 -4.30 0.10 -14.91
N THR A 107 -4.01 -1.07 -15.50
CA THR A 107 -2.91 -1.92 -15.02
C THR A 107 -1.57 -1.18 -15.07
N LYS A 108 -1.33 -0.41 -16.13
CA LYS A 108 -0.15 0.44 -16.28
C LYS A 108 -0.07 1.51 -15.19
N ALA A 109 -1.15 2.24 -14.92
CA ALA A 109 -1.18 3.28 -13.89
C ALA A 109 -0.80 2.72 -12.50
N TYR A 110 -1.34 1.56 -12.12
CA TYR A 110 -0.98 0.91 -10.86
C TYR A 110 0.45 0.36 -10.86
N SER A 111 0.92 -0.20 -11.98
CA SER A 111 2.30 -0.67 -12.12
C SER A 111 3.30 0.47 -11.98
N ASP A 112 3.05 1.59 -12.66
CA ASP A 112 3.91 2.78 -12.61
C ASP A 112 3.93 3.35 -11.18
N ALA A 113 2.76 3.52 -10.55
CA ALA A 113 2.66 4.02 -9.17
C ALA A 113 3.39 3.11 -8.17
N THR A 114 3.17 1.80 -8.21
CA THR A 114 3.82 0.85 -7.29
C THR A 114 5.34 0.77 -7.49
N THR A 115 5.82 0.91 -8.73
CA THR A 115 7.26 0.98 -9.03
C THR A 115 7.88 2.23 -8.42
N LEU A 116 7.26 3.40 -8.65
CA LEU A 116 7.71 4.67 -8.06
C LEU A 116 7.69 4.63 -6.52
N MET A 117 6.68 4.00 -5.92
CA MET A 117 6.64 3.80 -4.46
C MET A 117 7.85 3.01 -3.96
N ALA A 118 8.15 1.88 -4.58
CA ALA A 118 9.30 1.07 -4.19
C ALA A 118 10.63 1.83 -4.35
N GLU A 119 10.78 2.60 -5.44
CA GLU A 119 11.93 3.49 -5.61
C GLU A 119 12.03 4.54 -4.50
N GLY A 120 10.91 5.15 -4.12
CA GLY A 120 10.83 6.13 -3.04
C GLY A 120 11.27 5.55 -1.70
N GLU A 121 10.83 4.33 -1.39
CA GLU A 121 11.20 3.59 -0.17
C GLU A 121 12.71 3.30 -0.13
N VAL A 122 13.28 2.82 -1.25
CA VAL A 122 14.72 2.58 -1.36
C VAL A 122 15.51 3.87 -1.22
N LYS A 123 15.04 4.97 -1.82
CA LYS A 123 15.70 6.27 -1.71
C LYS A 123 15.69 6.80 -0.27
N GLU A 124 14.58 6.65 0.46
CA GLU A 124 14.51 6.99 1.88
C GLU A 124 15.50 6.16 2.71
N LEU A 125 15.57 4.84 2.47
CA LEU A 125 16.52 3.97 3.15
C LEU A 125 17.97 4.45 2.97
N VAL A 126 18.36 4.83 1.75
CA VAL A 126 19.72 5.34 1.45
C VAL A 126 19.98 6.70 2.11
N LYS A 127 18.96 7.55 2.21
CA LYS A 127 19.06 8.91 2.77
C LYS A 127 18.82 8.97 4.28
N THR A 128 18.52 7.85 4.91
CA THR A 128 18.24 7.78 6.34
C THR A 128 19.44 8.30 7.14
N ALA A 129 19.18 9.27 8.02
CA ALA A 129 20.18 9.99 8.82
C ALA A 129 21.24 10.79 8.03
N ASP A 130 21.03 11.05 6.73
CA ASP A 130 21.89 11.94 5.94
C ASP A 130 21.46 13.41 6.10
N VAL A 131 22.19 14.16 6.94
CA VAL A 131 21.98 15.60 7.17
C VAL A 131 22.26 16.48 5.95
N LYS A 132 22.82 15.92 4.87
CA LYS A 132 23.06 16.63 3.61
C LYS A 132 21.91 16.49 2.62
N THR A 133 20.85 15.74 2.97
CA THR A 133 19.65 15.59 2.13
C THR A 133 19.08 16.95 1.79
N THR A 134 18.95 17.25 0.50
CA THR A 134 18.39 18.53 0.04
C THR A 134 16.86 18.54 0.14
N GLU A 135 16.26 19.73 0.12
CA GLU A 135 14.80 19.86 0.08
C GLU A 135 14.19 19.17 -1.15
N GLU A 136 14.84 19.29 -2.31
CA GLU A 136 14.44 18.62 -3.55
C GLU A 136 14.46 17.09 -3.40
N GLU A 137 15.52 16.54 -2.81
CA GLU A 137 15.63 15.10 -2.58
C GLU A 137 14.54 14.61 -1.63
N TYR A 138 14.25 15.36 -0.56
CA TYR A 138 13.21 15.06 0.41
C TYR A 138 11.81 15.11 -0.20
N LEU A 139 11.51 16.13 -1.02
CA LEU A 139 10.23 16.22 -1.72
C LEU A 139 10.04 15.08 -2.74
N ASP A 140 11.09 14.69 -3.46
CA ASP A 140 11.03 13.52 -4.36
C ASP A 140 10.72 12.23 -3.59
N ILE A 141 11.31 12.04 -2.40
CA ILE A 141 10.97 10.89 -1.53
C ILE A 141 9.49 10.93 -1.14
N ILE A 142 8.96 12.07 -0.68
CA ILE A 142 7.54 12.20 -0.32
C ILE A 142 6.64 11.91 -1.51
N ILE A 143 6.97 12.46 -2.67
CA ILE A 143 6.17 12.26 -3.89
C ILE A 143 6.10 10.77 -4.21
N LYS A 144 7.26 10.12 -4.31
CA LYS A 144 7.38 8.71 -4.68
C LYS A 144 6.81 7.76 -3.63
N LYS A 145 7.12 7.93 -2.34
CA LYS A 145 6.63 7.04 -1.28
C LYS A 145 5.14 7.21 -1.00
N THR A 146 4.61 8.44 -1.10
CA THR A 146 3.26 8.76 -0.63
C THR A 146 2.32 9.28 -1.71
N ALA A 147 2.72 10.31 -2.46
CA ALA A 147 1.80 11.06 -3.32
C ALA A 147 1.39 10.30 -4.58
N VAL A 148 2.27 9.49 -5.17
CA VAL A 148 1.97 8.74 -6.41
C VAL A 148 0.80 7.76 -6.26
N LEU A 149 0.51 7.27 -5.05
CA LEU A 149 -0.65 6.39 -4.81
C LEU A 149 -1.97 7.17 -4.63
N PHE A 150 -1.90 8.50 -4.53
CA PHE A 150 -3.06 9.40 -4.53
C PHE A 150 -3.39 9.99 -5.90
N ALA A 151 -2.37 10.14 -6.76
CA ALA A 151 -2.50 10.69 -8.11
C ALA A 151 -3.25 9.74 -9.05
#